data_AF-A0A7K4N6X2-F1
#
_entry.id   AF-A0A7K4N6X2-F1
#
_cell.length_a   1.000
_cell.length_b   1.000
_cell.length_c   1.000
_cell.angle_alpha   90.00
_cell.angle_beta   90.00
_cell.angle_gamma   90.00
#
_symmetry.space_group_name_H-M   'P 1'
#
loop_
_entity.id
_entity.type
_entity.pdbx_description
1 polymer ?
#
loop_
_entity_poly.entity_id
_entity_poly.type
_entity_poly.pdbx_seq_one_letter_code
_entity_poly.pdbx_strand_id
1 'polypeptide(L)'
;MARLAKNQQVTMQRKLRVYFERNQSASFASQETRVNIKTVCKYYKEWSELISKACELDFLSRQRQDREQILLSYDNQLGHLYDTLETINYETKKYDRKGKEIPRHLISHKLQTINLIGSINERKGVFQLQIPADESLRKTVEELTKKCQN
;
A
#
# COMPACT_ATOMS: atom_id res chain seq x y z
N MET A 1 3.18 8.24 32.08
CA MET A 1 2.22 7.74 31.09
C MET A 1 1.58 6.48 31.63
N ALA A 2 0.24 6.41 31.71
CA ALA A 2 -0.47 5.25 32.25
C ALA A 2 -0.33 4.04 31.31
N ARG A 3 0.00 2.86 31.86
CA ARG A 3 0.08 1.60 31.12
C ARG A 3 -1.34 1.15 30.76
N LEU A 4 -1.66 1.08 29.46
CA LEU A 4 -2.95 0.58 28.99
C LEU A 4 -3.22 -0.83 29.52
N ALA A 5 -4.46 -1.10 29.93
CA ALA A 5 -4.88 -2.42 30.39
C ALA A 5 -4.71 -3.47 29.26
N LYS A 6 -4.42 -4.73 29.61
CA LYS A 6 -4.11 -5.82 28.64
C LYS A 6 -5.18 -5.96 27.55
N ASN A 7 -6.46 -5.84 27.91
CA ASN A 7 -7.58 -5.93 26.95
C ASN A 7 -7.61 -4.75 25.96
N GLN A 8 -7.28 -3.54 26.42
CA GLN A 8 -7.19 -2.36 25.55
C GLN A 8 -6.03 -2.46 24.57
N GLN A 9 -4.91 -3.08 24.98
CA GLN A 9 -3.78 -3.35 24.09
C GLN A 9 -4.16 -4.33 22.97
N VAL A 10 -4.87 -5.42 23.29
CA VAL A 10 -5.31 -6.40 22.28
C VAL A 10 -6.27 -5.77 21.26
N THR A 11 -7.23 -4.97 21.71
CA THR A 11 -8.16 -4.27 20.82
C THR A 11 -7.43 -3.28 19.91
N MET A 12 -6.47 -2.53 20.45
CA MET A 12 -5.64 -1.60 19.68
C MET A 12 -4.79 -2.33 18.64
N GLN A 13 -4.14 -3.43 19.01
CA GLN A 13 -3.34 -4.24 18.08
C GLN A 13 -4.20 -4.76 16.93
N ARG A 14 -5.39 -5.30 17.21
CA ARG A 14 -6.32 -5.75 16.16
C ARG A 14 -6.71 -4.63 15.21
N LYS A 15 -7.01 -3.44 15.75
CA LYS A 15 -7.35 -2.26 14.95
C LYS A 15 -6.21 -1.86 14.02
N LEU A 16 -4.97 -1.83 14.53
CA LEU A 16 -3.78 -1.46 13.76
C LEU A 16 -3.36 -2.53 12.75
N ARG A 17 -3.61 -3.81 13.06
CA ARG A 17 -3.20 -4.96 12.24
C ARG A 17 -3.78 -4.89 10.83
N VAL A 18 -5.04 -4.47 10.70
CA VAL A 18 -5.71 -4.31 9.41
C VAL A 18 -4.97 -3.31 8.50
N TYR A 19 -4.45 -2.22 9.06
CA TYR A 19 -3.69 -1.23 8.28
C TYR A 19 -2.30 -1.74 7.92
N PHE A 20 -1.66 -2.47 8.83
CA PHE A 20 -0.37 -3.11 8.57
C PHE A 20 -0.46 -4.11 7.42
N GLU A 21 -1.46 -4.99 7.44
CA GLU A 21 -1.68 -6.01 6.41
C GLU A 21 -2.07 -5.40 5.04
N ARG A 22 -2.53 -4.15 5.03
CA ARG A 22 -2.80 -3.37 3.81
C ARG A 22 -1.61 -2.52 3.36
N ASN A 23 -0.43 -2.74 3.94
CA ASN A 23 0.79 -1.96 3.72
C ASN A 23 0.59 -0.44 3.86
N GLN A 24 -0.34 -0.03 4.71
CA GLN A 24 -0.57 1.40 5.00
C GLN A 24 0.47 1.89 6.00
N SER A 25 1.05 3.06 5.74
CA SER A 25 2.09 3.62 6.59
C SER A 25 1.65 3.80 8.05
N ALA A 26 2.60 3.73 8.98
CA ALA A 26 2.32 3.99 10.40
C ALA A 26 1.71 5.38 10.63
N SER A 27 2.13 6.38 9.85
CA SER A 27 1.57 7.74 9.88
C SER A 27 0.09 7.75 9.52
N PHE A 28 -0.28 7.09 8.41
CA PHE A 28 -1.67 6.97 7.99
C PHE A 28 -2.50 6.23 9.05
N ALA A 29 -2.04 5.08 9.50
CA ALA A 29 -2.73 4.30 10.54
C ALA A 29 -2.87 5.08 11.85
N SER A 30 -1.88 5.89 12.24
CA SER A 30 -1.96 6.76 13.41
C SER A 30 -3.08 7.81 13.29
N GLN A 31 -3.20 8.44 12.12
CA GLN A 31 -4.26 9.42 11.84
C GLN A 31 -5.65 8.78 11.87
N GLU A 32 -5.82 7.66 11.16
CA GLU A 32 -7.10 6.95 11.06
C GLU A 32 -7.56 6.37 12.40
N THR A 33 -6.62 5.79 13.17
CA THR A 33 -6.97 5.09 14.40
C THR A 33 -6.94 5.97 15.64
N ARG A 34 -6.39 7.19 15.53
CA ARG A 34 -6.07 8.13 16.62
C ARG A 34 -5.12 7.54 17.67
N VAL A 35 -4.35 6.52 17.30
CA VAL A 35 -3.31 5.94 18.15
C VAL A 35 -2.02 6.73 17.97
N ASN A 36 -1.29 6.96 19.06
CA ASN A 36 -0.01 7.67 19.01
C ASN A 36 0.98 7.01 18.03
N ILE A 37 1.60 7.80 17.15
CA ILE A 37 2.50 7.31 16.11
C ILE A 37 3.64 6.44 16.64
N LYS A 38 4.22 6.76 17.81
CA LYS A 38 5.29 5.93 18.41
C LYS A 38 4.79 4.53 18.77
N THR A 39 3.52 4.43 19.18
CA THR A 39 2.88 3.15 19.49
C THR A 39 2.60 2.35 18.22
N VAL A 40 2.14 3.02 17.16
CA VAL A 40 1.93 2.37 15.85
C VAL A 40 3.26 1.84 15.29
N CYS A 41 4.30 2.67 15.25
CA CYS A 41 5.64 2.28 14.79
C CYS A 41 6.19 1.10 15.59
N LYS A 42 5.98 1.09 16.91
CA LYS A 42 6.37 -0.03 17.76
C LYS A 42 5.71 -1.34 17.32
N TYR A 43 4.39 -1.38 17.18
CA TYR A 43 3.70 -2.61 16.78
C TYR A 43 4.04 -3.04 15.35
N TYR A 44 4.15 -2.10 14.42
CA TYR A 44 4.56 -2.39 13.05
C TYR A 44 5.95 -3.03 13.00
N LYS A 45 6.90 -2.49 13.76
CA LYS A 45 8.24 -3.07 13.88
C LYS A 45 8.20 -4.48 14.47
N GLU A 46 7.48 -4.68 15.57
CA GLU A 46 7.31 -5.99 16.20
C GLU A 46 6.73 -7.02 15.22
N TRP A 47 5.72 -6.66 14.43
CA TRP A 47 5.13 -7.57 13.44
C TRP A 47 6.05 -7.85 12.27
N SER A 48 6.75 -6.84 11.74
CA SER A 48 7.74 -7.01 10.68
C SER A 48 8.88 -7.93 11.12
N GLU A 49 9.37 -7.79 12.36
CA GLU A 49 10.39 -8.66 12.93
C GLU A 49 9.90 -10.10 13.11
N LEU A 50 8.65 -10.28 13.56
CA LEU A 50 8.05 -11.61 13.69
C LEU A 50 7.93 -12.33 12.34
N ILE A 51 7.47 -11.62 11.30
CA ILE A 51 7.39 -12.17 9.93
C ILE A 51 8.79 -12.53 9.42
N SER A 52 9.75 -11.62 9.58
CA SER A 52 11.13 -11.82 9.14
C SER A 52 11.77 -13.06 9.78
N LYS A 53 11.57 -13.25 11.08
CA LYS A 53 12.08 -14.42 11.81
C LYS A 53 11.37 -15.71 11.42
N ALA A 54 10.04 -15.66 11.26
CA ALA A 54 9.25 -16.84 10.90
C ALA A 54 9.57 -17.35 9.48
N CYS A 55 9.96 -16.45 8.57
CA CYS A 55 10.26 -16.79 7.18
C CYS A 55 11.77 -16.92 6.90
N GLU A 56 12.64 -16.83 7.93
CA GLU A 56 14.11 -16.89 7.81
C GLU A 56 14.69 -15.95 6.72
N LEU A 57 14.01 -14.84 6.44
CA LEU A 57 14.35 -14.00 5.31
C LEU A 57 15.63 -13.21 5.59
N ASP A 58 16.59 -13.28 4.67
CA ASP A 58 17.72 -12.37 4.68
C ASP A 58 17.31 -10.94 4.28
N PHE A 59 18.27 -10.00 4.32
CA PHE A 59 17.98 -8.60 3.99
C PHE A 59 17.44 -8.40 2.56
N LEU A 60 17.99 -9.11 1.57
CA LEU A 60 17.58 -8.97 0.18
C LEU A 60 16.21 -9.60 -0.06
N SER A 61 15.95 -10.76 0.56
CA SER A 61 14.63 -11.40 0.52
C SER A 61 13.55 -10.50 1.14
N ARG A 62 13.84 -9.83 2.27
CA ARG A 62 12.91 -8.85 2.86
C ARG A 62 12.63 -7.68 1.92
N GLN A 63 13.67 -7.12 1.30
CA GLN A 63 13.50 -6.03 0.33
C GLN A 63 12.64 -6.43 -0.88
N ARG A 64 12.82 -7.64 -1.41
CA ARG A 64 11.99 -8.17 -2.50
C ARG A 64 10.53 -8.35 -2.05
N GLN A 65 10.31 -8.92 -0.88
CA GLN A 65 8.96 -9.09 -0.34
C GLN A 65 8.27 -7.74 -0.10
N ASP A 66 8.96 -6.77 0.51
CA ASP A 66 8.41 -5.43 0.75
C ASP A 66 8.02 -4.76 -0.57
N ARG A 67 8.86 -4.91 -1.61
CA ARG A 67 8.56 -4.42 -2.95
C ARG A 67 7.30 -5.07 -3.55
N GLU A 68 7.19 -6.39 -3.48
CA GLU A 68 6.00 -7.13 -3.94
C GLU A 68 4.74 -6.70 -3.18
N GLN A 69 4.86 -6.50 -1.87
CA GLN A 69 3.78 -6.05 -1.00
C GLN A 69 3.28 -4.64 -1.34
N ILE A 70 4.19 -3.72 -1.69
CA ILE A 70 3.84 -2.39 -2.19
C ILE A 70 3.11 -2.48 -3.54
N LEU A 71 3.60 -3.31 -4.47
CA LEU A 71 2.97 -3.52 -5.76
C LEU A 71 1.55 -4.10 -5.61
N LEU A 72 1.39 -5.09 -4.73
CA LEU A 72 0.10 -5.67 -4.41
C LEU A 72 -0.85 -4.64 -3.77
N SER A 73 -0.34 -3.74 -2.93
CA SER A 73 -1.14 -2.64 -2.39
C SER A 73 -1.66 -1.71 -3.49
N TYR A 74 -0.85 -1.40 -4.51
CA TYR A 74 -1.32 -0.62 -5.65
C TYR A 74 -2.40 -1.38 -6.42
N ASP A 75 -2.22 -2.68 -6.64
CA ASP A 75 -3.21 -3.52 -7.32
C ASP A 75 -4.54 -3.59 -6.58
N ASN A 76 -4.51 -3.73 -5.26
CA ASN A 76 -5.72 -3.72 -4.43
C ASN A 76 -6.45 -2.37 -4.51
N GLN A 77 -5.71 -1.25 -4.46
CA GLN A 77 -6.30 0.08 -4.60
C GLN A 77 -6.92 0.29 -5.99
N LEU A 78 -6.23 -0.17 -7.05
CA LEU A 78 -6.76 -0.13 -8.41
C LEU A 78 -8.03 -0.97 -8.54
N GLY A 79 -8.05 -2.18 -7.99
CA GLY A 79 -9.24 -3.04 -7.97
C GLY A 79 -10.46 -2.33 -7.38
N HIS A 80 -10.32 -1.75 -6.19
CA HIS A 80 -11.39 -0.98 -5.56
C HIS A 80 -11.87 0.23 -6.38
N LEU A 81 -10.96 0.92 -7.06
CA LEU A 81 -11.33 2.05 -7.92
C LEU A 81 -12.05 1.58 -9.20
N TYR A 82 -11.65 0.44 -9.78
CA TYR A 82 -12.36 -0.14 -10.91
C TYR A 82 -13.77 -0.61 -10.50
N ASP A 83 -13.93 -1.26 -9.36
CA ASP A 83 -15.26 -1.64 -8.82
C ASP A 83 -16.15 -0.40 -8.62
N THR A 84 -15.57 0.67 -8.10
CA THR A 84 -16.27 1.96 -7.93
C THR A 84 -16.67 2.55 -9.29
N LEU A 85 -15.78 2.51 -10.27
CA LEU A 85 -16.05 2.99 -11.62
C LEU A 85 -17.15 2.17 -12.32
N GLU A 86 -17.16 0.85 -12.14
CA GLU A 86 -18.22 -0.03 -12.63
C GLU A 86 -19.57 0.31 -12.01
N THR A 87 -19.60 0.52 -10.69
CA THR A 87 -20.81 0.94 -9.96
C THR A 87 -21.34 2.26 -10.51
N ILE A 88 -20.47 3.27 -10.69
CA ILE A 88 -20.87 4.56 -11.26
C ILE A 88 -21.38 4.37 -12.69
N ASN A 89 -20.71 3.58 -13.52
CA ASN A 89 -21.14 3.30 -14.89
C ASN A 89 -22.52 2.63 -14.91
N TYR A 90 -22.77 1.67 -14.02
CA TYR A 90 -24.06 1.02 -13.90
C TYR A 90 -25.18 2.01 -13.52
N GLU A 91 -24.94 2.87 -12.53
CA GLU A 91 -25.90 3.92 -12.16
C GLU A 91 -26.14 4.90 -13.31
N THR A 92 -25.11 5.38 -14.00
CA THR A 92 -25.29 6.28 -15.16
C THR A 92 -26.13 5.64 -16.28
N LYS A 93 -25.94 4.34 -16.55
CA LYS A 93 -26.75 3.60 -17.53
C LYS A 93 -28.22 3.51 -17.14
N LYS A 94 -28.55 3.48 -15.85
CA LYS A 94 -29.96 3.49 -15.40
C LYS A 94 -30.66 4.81 -15.72
N TYR A 95 -29.96 5.94 -15.63
CA TYR A 95 -30.51 7.25 -15.99
C TYR A 95 -30.73 7.35 -17.49
N ASP A 96 -29.73 6.93 -18.27
CA ASP A 96 -29.77 6.92 -19.73
C ASP A 96 -30.95 6.06 -20.26
N ARG A 97 -31.10 4.84 -19.74
CA ARG A 97 -32.25 3.96 -20.07
C ARG A 97 -33.62 4.55 -19.73
N LYS A 98 -33.69 5.43 -18.74
CA LYS A 98 -34.93 6.10 -18.33
C LYS A 98 -35.15 7.42 -19.09
N GLY A 99 -34.27 7.77 -20.03
CA GLY A 99 -34.28 9.07 -20.71
C GLY A 99 -34.12 10.25 -19.75
N LYS A 100 -33.48 10.02 -18.58
CA LYS A 100 -33.29 11.04 -17.55
C LYS A 100 -31.90 11.63 -17.64
N GLU A 101 -31.80 12.92 -17.33
CA GLU A 101 -30.51 13.59 -17.18
C GLU A 101 -29.66 12.88 -16.11
N ILE A 102 -28.39 12.63 -16.42
CA ILE A 102 -27.45 12.01 -15.50
C ILE A 102 -27.06 13.06 -14.44
N PRO A 103 -27.19 12.74 -13.14
CA PRO A 103 -26.79 13.65 -12.08
C PRO A 103 -25.31 14.07 -12.20
N ARG A 104 -25.05 15.38 -12.08
CA ARG A 104 -23.69 15.95 -12.16
C ARG A 104 -22.69 15.30 -11.19
N HIS A 105 -23.13 14.90 -10.00
CA HIS A 105 -22.25 14.25 -9.02
C HIS A 105 -21.73 12.90 -9.52
N LEU A 106 -22.52 12.13 -10.27
CA LEU A 106 -22.05 10.86 -10.87
C LEU A 106 -21.00 11.10 -11.94
N ILE A 107 -21.18 12.12 -12.78
CA ILE A 107 -20.20 12.52 -13.80
C ILE A 107 -18.90 12.98 -13.13
N SER A 108 -19.01 13.83 -12.10
CA SER A 108 -17.87 14.33 -11.33
C SER A 108 -17.11 13.18 -10.64
N HIS A 109 -17.80 12.29 -9.94
CA HIS A 109 -17.19 11.13 -9.28
C HIS A 109 -16.53 10.20 -10.29
N LYS A 110 -17.14 10.00 -11.47
CA LYS A 110 -16.53 9.21 -12.55
C LYS A 110 -15.19 9.80 -12.98
N LEU A 111 -15.14 11.10 -13.26
CA LEU A 111 -13.91 11.79 -13.65
C LEU A 111 -12.85 11.72 -12.56
N GLN A 112 -13.22 11.96 -11.30
CA GLN A 112 -12.32 11.84 -10.16
C GLN A 112 -11.74 10.42 -10.03
N THR A 113 -12.58 9.40 -10.16
CA THR A 113 -12.17 7.99 -10.09
C THR A 113 -11.18 7.65 -11.21
N ILE A 114 -11.45 8.09 -12.45
CA ILE A 114 -10.55 7.88 -13.60
C ILE A 114 -9.19 8.56 -13.37
N ASN A 115 -9.20 9.81 -12.88
CA ASN A 115 -7.96 10.54 -12.60
C ASN A 115 -7.13 9.87 -11.49
N LEU A 116 -7.79 9.34 -10.45
CA LEU A 116 -7.14 8.58 -9.39
C LEU A 116 -6.55 7.27 -9.91
N ILE A 117 -7.25 6.53 -10.76
CA ILE A 117 -6.73 5.34 -11.44
C ILE A 117 -5.47 5.68 -12.23
N GLY A 118 -5.52 6.74 -13.05
CA GLY A 118 -4.36 7.22 -13.81
C GLY A 118 -3.17 7.54 -12.90
N SER A 119 -3.41 8.28 -11.82
CA SER A 119 -2.38 8.66 -10.85
C SER A 119 -1.74 7.45 -10.15
N ILE A 120 -2.54 6.43 -9.81
CA ILE A 120 -2.01 5.20 -9.18
C ILE A 120 -1.21 4.38 -10.19
N ASN A 121 -1.71 4.22 -11.42
CA ASN A 121 -0.99 3.51 -12.48
C ASN A 121 0.36 4.14 -12.78
N GLU A 122 0.43 5.47 -12.86
CA GLU A 122 1.69 6.20 -13.05
C GLU A 122 2.68 5.90 -11.92
N ARG A 123 2.26 6.05 -10.67
CA ARG A 123 3.13 5.77 -9.50
C ARG A 123 3.57 4.31 -9.43
N LYS A 124 2.66 3.37 -9.72
CA LYS A 124 2.97 1.94 -9.79
C LYS A 124 4.00 1.68 -10.88
N GLY A 125 3.81 2.22 -12.09
CA GLY A 125 4.74 2.09 -13.21
C GLY A 125 6.12 2.63 -12.88
N VAL A 126 6.21 3.84 -12.32
CA VAL A 126 7.48 4.43 -11.87
C VAL A 126 8.16 3.54 -10.82
N PHE A 127 7.41 3.03 -9.84
CA PHE A 127 7.96 2.15 -8.82
C PHE A 127 8.45 0.81 -9.42
N GLN A 128 7.73 0.24 -10.39
CA GLN A 128 8.12 -0.99 -11.09
C GLN A 128 9.41 -0.82 -11.91
N LEU A 129 9.63 0.34 -12.52
CA LEU A 129 10.83 0.64 -13.29
C LEU A 129 12.09 0.85 -12.42
N GLN A 130 11.93 1.10 -11.13
CA GLN A 130 13.08 1.21 -10.22
C GLN A 130 13.82 -0.13 -10.13
N ILE A 131 15.13 -0.09 -10.32
CA ILE A 131 16.01 -1.25 -10.21
C ILE A 131 15.92 -1.78 -8.76
N PRO A 132 15.59 -3.08 -8.57
CA PRO A 132 15.60 -3.70 -7.25
C PRO A 132 16.96 -3.56 -6.55
N ALA A 133 16.94 -3.43 -5.22
CA ALA A 133 18.15 -3.16 -4.44
C ALA A 133 19.23 -4.24 -4.60
N ASP A 134 18.83 -5.50 -4.75
CA ASP A 134 19.70 -6.64 -5.02
C ASP A 134 20.37 -6.56 -6.40
N GLU A 135 19.63 -6.16 -7.43
CA GLU A 135 20.20 -5.97 -8.77
C GLU A 135 21.16 -4.77 -8.80
N SER A 136 20.81 -3.68 -8.11
CA SER A 136 21.70 -2.53 -7.96
C SER A 136 22.99 -2.90 -7.23
N LEU A 137 22.88 -3.62 -6.10
CA LEU A 137 24.04 -4.07 -5.33
C LEU A 137 24.93 -5.01 -6.15
N ARG A 138 24.33 -5.94 -6.90
CA ARG A 138 25.09 -6.85 -7.77
C ARG A 138 25.89 -6.09 -8.82
N LYS A 139 25.28 -5.10 -9.50
CA LYS A 139 25.97 -4.24 -10.48
C LYS A 139 27.13 -3.47 -9.84
N THR A 140 26.94 -2.89 -8.66
CA THR A 140 28.00 -2.18 -7.95
C THR A 140 29.16 -3.10 -7.57
N VAL A 141 28.88 -4.32 -7.08
CA VAL A 141 29.93 -5.30 -6.75
C VAL A 141 30.68 -5.74 -8.00
N GLU A 142 29.98 -6.01 -9.11
CA GLU A 142 30.60 -6.38 -10.40
C GLU A 142 31.54 -5.25 -10.92
N GLU A 143 31.13 -4.00 -10.81
CA GLU A 143 31.94 -2.83 -11.20
C GLU A 143 33.18 -2.63 -10.32
N LEU A 144 33.03 -2.77 -9.00
CA LEU A 144 34.15 -2.67 -8.06
C LEU A 144 35.16 -3.80 -8.27
N THR A 145 34.68 -5.02 -8.51
CA THR A 145 35.54 -6.18 -8.77
C THR A 145 36.36 -5.99 -10.05
N LYS A 146 35.74 -5.45 -11.11
CA LYS A 146 36.44 -5.09 -12.35
C LYS A 146 37.49 -3.99 -12.14
N LYS A 147 37.23 -3.02 -11.26
CA LYS A 147 38.19 -1.95 -10.94
C LYS A 147 39.38 -2.42 -10.10
N CYS A 148 39.23 -3.47 -9.29
CA CYS A 148 40.32 -4.05 -8.51
C CYS A 148 41.17 -5.06 -9.28
N GLN A 149 40.73 -5.48 -10.48
CA GLN A 149 41.44 -6.41 -11.36
C GLN A 149 42.29 -5.70 -12.44
N ASN A 150 42.21 -4.36 -12.51
CA ASN A 150 43.07 -3.48 -13.32
C ASN A 150 43.98 -2.67 -12.40
#